data_AF-A0A2N2ENT6-F1
#
_entry.id   AF-A0A2N2ENT6-F1
#
_cell.length_a   1.000
_cell.length_b   1.000
_cell.length_c   1.000
_cell.angle_alpha   90.00
_cell.angle_beta   90.00
_cell.angle_gamma   90.00
#
_symmetry.space_group_name_H-M   'P 1'
#
loop_
_entity.id
_entity.type
_entity.pdbx_description
1 polymer ?
#
loop_
_entity_poly.entity_id
_entity_poly.type
_entity_poly.pdbx_seq_one_letter_code
_entity_poly.pdbx_strand_id
1 'polypeptide(L)'
;MKDLVCKICTIKLVEAAYARAWWFRLVRGPLRLAMLLLGRVYGADLNAYSVRSPACRGCPRLVKLELKEKSALFRLLNNLVNPYFDRLIERLLTEREMQEAKDFAGRAVRGGTEDDKHDEKHL
;
A
#
# COMPACT_ATOMS: atom_id res chain seq x y z
N MET A 1 2.65 17.02 12.52
CA MET A 1 2.39 15.66 12.00
C MET A 1 1.64 15.80 10.69
N LYS A 2 2.00 15.01 9.66
CA LYS A 2 1.33 15.03 8.35
C LYS A 2 0.17 14.04 8.36
N ASP A 3 -1.02 14.43 7.91
CA ASP A 3 -2.12 13.48 7.75
C ASP A 3 -1.92 12.58 6.53
N LEU A 4 -2.15 11.27 6.72
CA LEU A 4 -2.10 10.31 5.62
C LEU A 4 -3.37 10.39 4.77
N VAL A 5 -3.26 10.88 3.54
CA VAL A 5 -4.35 10.88 2.55
C VAL A 5 -4.10 9.79 1.50
N CYS A 6 -4.97 8.78 1.46
CA CYS A 6 -4.93 7.69 0.48
C CYS A 6 -6.18 7.71 -0.39
N LYS A 7 -6.01 7.74 -1.73
CA LYS A 7 -7.12 7.55 -2.69
C LYS A 7 -7.47 6.08 -2.92
N ILE A 8 -6.50 5.18 -2.74
CA ILE A 8 -6.67 3.74 -2.91
C ILE A 8 -5.76 2.99 -1.93
N CYS A 9 -6.29 1.92 -1.33
CA CYS A 9 -5.55 1.16 -0.33
C CYS A 9 -4.61 0.17 -1.01
N THR A 10 -3.30 0.41 -0.89
CA THR A 10 -2.28 -0.49 -1.43
C THR A 10 -2.29 -1.87 -0.76
N ILE A 11 -2.74 -1.99 0.50
CA ILE A 11 -2.84 -3.27 1.19
C ILE A 11 -3.92 -4.13 0.53
N LYS A 12 -5.14 -3.59 0.36
CA LYS A 12 -6.25 -4.31 -0.28
C LYS A 12 -5.97 -4.67 -1.73
N LEU A 13 -5.34 -3.77 -2.50
CA LEU A 13 -4.89 -4.10 -3.86
C LEU A 13 -3.92 -5.29 -3.88
N VAL A 14 -3.02 -5.36 -2.90
CA VAL A 14 -2.03 -6.44 -2.81
C VAL A 14 -2.67 -7.74 -2.33
N GLU A 15 -3.61 -7.68 -1.40
CA GLU A 15 -4.40 -8.84 -0.97
C GLU A 15 -5.16 -9.45 -2.15
N ALA A 16 -5.85 -8.63 -2.94
CA ALA A 16 -6.54 -9.08 -4.15
C ALA A 16 -5.55 -9.64 -5.19
N ALA A 17 -4.40 -8.99 -5.36
CA ALA A 17 -3.37 -9.46 -6.30
C ALA A 17 -2.74 -10.79 -5.86
N TYR A 18 -2.55 -11.02 -4.55
CA TYR A 18 -2.10 -12.30 -4.01
C TYR A 18 -3.14 -13.40 -4.16
N ALA A 19 -4.43 -13.08 -4.00
CA ALA A 19 -5.51 -14.03 -4.24
C ALA A 19 -5.56 -14.49 -5.71
N ARG A 20 -5.22 -13.60 -6.65
CA ARG A 20 -5.18 -13.89 -8.10
C ARG A 20 -3.91 -14.60 -8.55
N ALA A 21 -2.75 -14.17 -8.06
CA ALA A 21 -1.46 -14.63 -8.54
C ALA A 21 -0.47 -14.83 -7.39
N TRP A 22 -0.21 -16.09 -7.07
CA TRP A 22 0.81 -16.47 -6.08
C TRP A 22 2.21 -15.97 -6.45
N TRP A 23 2.54 -15.93 -7.75
CA TRP A 23 3.85 -15.45 -8.26
C TRP A 23 4.07 -13.95 -8.01
N PHE A 24 3.00 -13.17 -7.82
CA PHE A 24 3.10 -11.75 -7.48
C PHE A 24 3.85 -11.52 -6.15
N ARG A 25 3.81 -12.52 -5.25
CA ARG A 25 4.55 -12.52 -3.99
C ARG A 25 6.07 -12.48 -4.20
N LEU A 26 6.56 -13.16 -5.24
CA LEU A 26 7.99 -13.16 -5.60
C LEU A 26 8.45 -11.82 -6.19
N VAL A 27 7.57 -11.10 -6.88
CA VAL A 27 7.88 -9.75 -7.40
C VAL A 27 7.82 -8.71 -6.27
N ARG A 28 6.81 -8.81 -5.41
CA ARG A 28 6.54 -7.81 -4.37
C ARG A 28 7.51 -7.90 -3.20
N GLY A 29 7.95 -9.09 -2.81
CA GLY A 29 8.91 -9.29 -1.71
C GLY A 29 10.20 -8.46 -1.89
N PRO A 30 10.92 -8.63 -3.01
CA PRO A 30 12.12 -7.85 -3.33
C PRO A 30 11.84 -6.35 -3.39
N LEU A 31 10.72 -5.94 -4.00
CA LEU A 31 10.35 -4.53 -4.10
C LEU A 31 10.12 -3.90 -2.72
N ARG A 32 9.42 -4.61 -1.83
CA ARG A 32 9.20 -4.17 -0.45
C ARG A 32 10.50 -4.11 0.33
N LEU A 33 11.35 -5.11 0.20
CA LEU A 33 12.65 -5.14 0.86
C LEU A 33 13.53 -3.98 0.38
N ALA A 34 13.59 -3.73 -0.92
CA ALA A 34 14.31 -2.59 -1.50
C ALA A 34 13.79 -1.26 -0.93
N MET A 35 12.47 -1.05 -0.86
CA MET A 35 11.90 0.15 -0.25
C MET A 35 12.23 0.29 1.23
N LEU A 36 12.22 -0.79 2.00
CA LEU A 36 12.58 -0.75 3.43
C LEU A 36 14.08 -0.47 3.63
N LEU A 37 14.93 -1.09 2.81
CA LEU A 37 16.38 -0.84 2.83
C LEU A 37 16.69 0.62 2.46
N LEU A 38 16.12 1.12 1.36
CA LEU A 38 16.25 2.53 1.00
C LEU A 38 15.69 3.43 2.11
N GLY A 39 14.52 3.10 2.66
CA GLY A 39 13.93 3.84 3.77
C GLY A 39 14.87 3.94 4.97
N ARG A 40 15.59 2.87 5.28
CA ARG A 40 16.59 2.83 6.34
C ARG A 40 17.83 3.66 5.99
N VAL A 41 18.34 3.56 4.75
CA VAL A 41 19.51 4.32 4.28
C VAL A 41 19.25 5.83 4.26
N TYR A 42 18.05 6.25 3.83
CA TYR A 42 17.66 7.66 3.74
C TYR A 42 16.95 8.19 4.99
N GLY A 43 16.86 7.41 6.07
CA GLY A 43 16.26 7.81 7.33
C GLY A 43 14.78 8.21 7.22
N ALA A 44 13.96 7.42 6.53
CA ALA A 44 12.51 7.64 6.42
C ALA A 44 11.85 7.53 7.80
N ASP A 45 11.15 8.58 8.24
CA ASP A 45 10.47 8.60 9.54
C ASP A 45 8.98 8.30 9.37
N LEU A 46 8.56 7.12 9.81
CA LEU A 46 7.15 6.72 9.76
C LEU A 46 6.30 7.39 10.83
N ASN A 47 6.93 7.89 11.91
CA ASN A 47 6.24 8.59 13.00
C ASN A 47 5.89 10.03 12.63
N ALA A 48 6.40 10.54 11.50
CA ALA A 48 6.06 11.87 10.99
C ALA A 48 4.58 11.98 10.56
N TYR A 49 3.90 10.84 10.34
CA TYR A 49 2.52 10.77 9.85
C TYR A 49 1.52 10.35 10.94
N SER A 50 0.41 11.09 11.04
CA SER A 50 -0.76 10.69 11.84
C SER A 50 -1.55 9.62 11.10
N VAL A 51 -1.49 8.38 11.61
CA VAL A 51 -2.32 7.26 11.13
C VAL A 51 -3.48 7.01 12.08
N ARG A 52 -4.71 7.11 11.58
CA ARG A 52 -5.93 6.92 12.38
C ARG A 52 -6.35 5.45 12.50
N SER A 53 -6.12 4.65 11.45
CA SER A 53 -6.42 3.22 11.45
C SER A 53 -5.16 2.37 11.72
N PRO A 54 -5.26 1.29 12.51
CA PRO A 54 -4.16 0.34 12.70
C PRO A 54 -3.73 -0.33 11.38
N ALA A 55 -4.63 -0.50 10.41
CA ALA A 55 -4.29 -1.02 9.08
C ALA A 55 -3.32 -0.11 8.31
N CYS A 56 -3.29 1.19 8.64
CA CYS A 56 -2.35 2.14 8.05
C CYS A 56 -1.00 2.18 8.79
N ARG A 57 -0.91 1.65 10.01
CA ARG A 57 0.30 1.64 10.83
C ARG A 57 1.31 0.65 10.20
N GLY A 58 2.39 1.19 9.61
CA GLY A 58 3.36 0.38 8.87
C GLY A 58 3.04 0.18 7.38
N CYS A 59 2.10 0.95 6.83
CA CYS A 59 1.80 0.90 5.39
C CYS A 59 3.04 1.28 4.57
N PRO A 60 3.43 0.49 3.54
CA PRO A 60 4.56 0.80 2.66
C PRO A 60 4.44 2.16 1.94
N ARG A 61 3.21 2.70 1.84
CA ARG A 61 2.94 4.02 1.29
C ARG A 61 3.64 5.13 2.09
N LEU A 62 3.75 4.99 3.40
CA LEU A 62 4.42 5.97 4.26
C LEU A 62 5.93 6.04 3.95
N VAL A 63 6.60 4.88 3.93
CA VAL A 63 8.00 4.77 3.51
C VAL A 63 8.20 5.37 2.12
N LYS A 64 7.28 5.08 1.19
CA LYS A 64 7.31 5.62 -0.18
C LYS A 64 7.25 7.14 -0.22
N LEU A 65 6.41 7.76 0.61
CA LEU A 65 6.23 9.22 0.64
C LEU A 65 7.50 9.90 1.16
N GLU A 66 8.03 9.43 2.29
CA GLU A 66 9.30 9.90 2.84
C GLU A 66 10.46 9.74 1.84
N LEU A 67 10.54 8.58 1.18
CA LEU A 67 11.57 8.33 0.17
C LEU A 67 11.42 9.23 -1.06
N LYS A 68 10.20 9.58 -1.47
CA LYS A 68 10.00 10.51 -2.59
C LYS A 68 10.47 11.92 -2.24
N GLU A 69 10.25 12.36 -0.99
CA GLU A 69 10.72 13.65 -0.53
C GLU A 69 12.26 13.67 -0.42
N LYS A 70 12.86 12.62 0.15
CA LYS A 70 14.31 12.58 0.44
C LYS A 70 15.20 12.11 -0.70
N SER A 71 14.69 11.33 -1.66
CA SER A 71 15.51 10.70 -2.71
C SER A 71 14.98 10.94 -4.12
N ALA A 72 15.76 11.69 -4.91
CA ALA A 72 15.52 11.87 -6.35
C ALA A 72 15.71 10.56 -7.13
N LEU A 73 16.67 9.72 -6.71
CA LEU A 73 16.89 8.39 -7.29
C LEU A 73 15.66 7.50 -7.12
N PHE A 74 15.05 7.53 -5.92
CA PHE A 74 13.82 6.80 -5.68
C PHE A 74 12.67 7.31 -6.55
N ARG A 75 12.57 8.62 -6.79
CA ARG A 75 11.57 9.19 -7.71
C ARG A 75 11.75 8.68 -9.14
N LEU A 76 12.99 8.65 -9.65
CA LEU A 76 13.29 8.11 -10.99
C LEU A 76 12.94 6.63 -11.12
N LEU A 77 13.44 5.80 -10.21
CA LEU A 77 13.15 4.37 -10.19
C LEU A 77 11.65 4.10 -10.05
N ASN A 78 10.99 4.83 -9.14
CA ASN A 78 9.56 4.70 -8.97
C ASN A 78 8.81 5.06 -10.26
N ASN A 79 9.18 6.14 -10.93
CA ASN A 79 8.51 6.56 -12.16
C ASN A 79 8.73 5.58 -13.31
N LEU A 80 9.87 4.89 -13.36
CA LEU A 80 10.13 3.83 -14.32
C LEU A 80 9.29 2.57 -14.03
N VAL A 81 9.17 2.18 -12.77
CA VAL A 81 8.46 0.96 -12.34
C VAL A 81 6.94 1.16 -12.27
N ASN A 82 6.46 2.35 -11.96
CA ASN A 82 5.02 2.64 -11.83
C ASN A 82 4.19 2.19 -13.04
N PRO A 83 4.51 2.57 -14.30
CA PRO A 83 3.69 2.20 -15.45
C PRO A 83 3.67 0.69 -15.69
N TYR A 84 4.76 -0.02 -15.38
CA TYR A 84 4.80 -1.47 -15.49
C TYR A 84 3.91 -2.12 -14.43
N PHE A 85 4.01 -1.64 -13.18
CA PHE A 85 3.21 -2.13 -12.07
C PHE A 85 1.72 -1.82 -12.25
N ASP A 86 1.37 -0.62 -12.73
CA ASP A 86 -0.01 -0.22 -12.99
C ASP A 86 -0.63 -1.11 -14.07
N ARG A 87 0.04 -1.34 -15.20
CA ARG A 87 -0.44 -2.29 -16.22
C ARG A 87 -0.58 -3.72 -15.70
N LEU A 88 0.34 -4.15 -14.83
CA LEU A 88 0.31 -5.49 -14.25
C LEU A 88 -0.89 -5.63 -13.31
N ILE A 89 -1.15 -4.61 -12.49
CA ILE A 89 -2.33 -4.55 -11.62
C ILE A 89 -3.62 -4.47 -12.43
N GLU A 90 -3.70 -3.64 -13.47
CA GLU A 90 -4.89 -3.54 -14.35
C GLU A 90 -5.21 -4.85 -15.07
N ARG A 91 -4.19 -5.65 -15.41
CA ARG A 91 -4.40 -6.98 -15.99
C ARG A 91 -4.79 -8.03 -14.96
N LEU A 92 -4.29 -7.90 -13.74
CA LEU A 92 -4.45 -8.91 -12.70
C LEU A 92 -5.73 -8.71 -11.88
N LEU A 93 -6.12 -7.47 -11.65
CA LEU A 93 -7.27 -7.05 -10.88
C LEU A 93 -8.39 -6.56 -11.81
N THR A 94 -9.60 -6.92 -11.43
CA THR A 94 -10.83 -6.40 -12.01
C THR A 94 -11.16 -5.01 -11.46
N GLU A 95 -11.97 -4.26 -12.18
CA GLU A 95 -12.47 -2.96 -11.72
C GLU A 95 -13.16 -3.03 -10.35
N ARG A 96 -13.82 -4.16 -10.06
CA ARG A 96 -14.47 -4.42 -8.77
C ARG A 96 -13.47 -4.45 -7.60
N GLU A 97 -12.39 -5.21 -7.74
CA GLU A 97 -11.32 -5.29 -6.73
C GLU A 97 -10.62 -3.94 -6.56
N MET A 98 -10.46 -3.17 -7.64
CA MET A 98 -9.95 -1.80 -7.57
C MET A 98 -10.89 -0.87 -6.81
N GLN A 99 -12.20 -1.02 -7.01
CA GLN A 99 -13.22 -0.21 -6.33
C GLN A 99 -13.26 -0.53 -4.83
N GLU A 100 -13.25 -1.80 -4.45
CA GLU A 100 -13.19 -2.25 -3.05
C GLU A 100 -11.97 -1.68 -2.33
N ALA A 101 -10.82 -1.63 -3.01
CA ALA A 101 -9.61 -1.02 -2.45
C ALA A 101 -9.71 0.51 -2.27
N LYS A 102 -10.46 1.21 -3.13
CA LYS A 102 -10.73 2.66 -2.98
C LYS A 102 -11.66 2.90 -1.79
N ASP A 103 -12.73 2.12 -1.68
CA ASP A 103 -13.71 2.25 -0.60
C ASP A 103 -13.06 1.97 0.75
N PHE A 104 -12.21 0.95 0.84
CA PHE A 104 -11.44 0.67 2.05
C PHE A 104 -10.48 1.80 2.41
N ALA A 105 -9.80 2.42 1.42
CA ALA A 105 -8.95 3.58 1.70
C ALA A 105 -9.74 4.74 2.30
N GLY A 106 -10.93 5.01 1.77
CA GLY A 106 -11.84 6.02 2.32
C GLY A 106 -12.20 5.76 3.79
N ARG A 107 -12.52 4.50 4.14
CA ARG A 107 -12.84 4.10 5.52
C ARG A 107 -11.62 4.16 6.44
N ALA A 108 -10.49 3.57 6.02
CA ALA A 108 -9.27 3.48 6.82
C ALA A 108 -8.64 4.85 7.12
N VAL A 109 -8.64 5.79 6.16
CA VAL A 109 -8.16 7.17 6.37
C VAL A 109 -9.06 7.93 7.35
N ARG A 110 -10.37 7.65 7.36
CA ARG A 110 -11.33 8.23 8.31
C ARG A 110 -11.26 7.61 9.71
N GLY A 111 -10.43 6.59 9.92
CA GLY A 111 -10.32 5.87 11.20
C GLY A 111 -11.36 4.76 11.39
N GLY A 112 -12.17 4.47 10.38
CA GLY A 112 -13.14 3.37 10.42
C GLY A 112 -12.47 2.07 10.02
N THR A 113 -12.11 1.26 11.01
CA THR A 113 -11.97 -0.19 10.85
C THR A 113 -12.67 -0.86 12.03
N GLU A 114 -13.99 -0.91 11.95
CA GLU A 114 -14.82 -1.92 12.62
C GLU A 114 -15.39 -2.84 11.53
N ASP A 115 -14.54 -3.67 10.93
CA ASP A 115 -14.96 -4.82 10.14
C ASP A 115 -14.23 -6.05 10.70
N ASP A 116 -14.40 -6.26 12.01
CA ASP A 116 -14.10 -7.50 12.73
C ASP A 116 -15.42 -8.10 13.27
N LYS A 117 -16.54 -7.93 12.55
CA LYS A 117 -17.84 -8.54 12.90
C LYS A 117 -18.67 -8.95 11.68
N HIS A 118 -18.10 -9.78 10.80
CA HIS A 118 -18.92 -10.67 9.98
C HIS A 118 -18.08 -11.84 9.46
N ASP A 119 -17.82 -12.84 10.30
CA ASP A 119 -17.70 -14.26 9.92
C ASP A 119 -17.29 -15.11 11.13
N GLU A 120 -18.13 -15.16 12.17
CA GLU A 120 -18.26 -16.36 13.02
C GLU A 120 -19.66 -16.40 13.67
N LYS A 121 -20.68 -16.18 12.84
CA LYS A 121 -22.01 -16.77 13.08
C LYS A 121 -22.22 -17.75 11.95
N HIS A 122 -21.69 -18.97 12.10
CA HIS A 122 -22.20 -20.23 11.53
C HIS A 122 -21.11 -21.31 11.64
N LEU A 123 -20.91 -21.84 12.85
CA LEU A 123 -20.98 -23.28 13.11
C LEU A 123 -21.24 -23.52 14.59
#